data_AF-A0A355RHC3-F1
#
_entry.id   AF-A0A355RHC3-F1
#
_cell.length_a   1.000
_cell.length_b   1.000
_cell.length_c   1.000
_cell.angle_alpha   90.00
_cell.angle_beta   90.00
_cell.angle_gamma   90.00
#
_symmetry.space_group_name_H-M   'P 1'
#
loop_
_entity.id
_entity.type
_entity.pdbx_description
1 polymer ?
#
loop_
_entity_poly.entity_id
_entity_poly.type
_entity_poly.pdbx_seq_one_letter_code
_entity_poly.pdbx_strand_id
1 'polypeptide(L)'
;MRANNTMIGWLQAAPLAIILGGFLVIPIIMIVVVSFWGATEWSIYPAFQFDNYEFLFSSWVTYSVFLKTFKYALVTWALTLLIGFTVAYFLAFHVRKLPWQIALFLLCTVPFWTSNIIRMISWIPFLGRNGIANQTLLSWGIVDEPLEWL
;
A
#
# COMPACT_ATOMS: atom_id res chain seq x y z
N MET A 1 -38.16 17.09 30.47
CA MET A 1 -38.02 16.92 29.00
C MET A 1 -36.61 16.40 28.73
N ARG A 2 -36.46 15.12 28.38
CA ARG A 2 -35.16 14.52 28.04
C ARG A 2 -34.68 15.18 26.74
N ALA A 3 -33.73 16.11 26.84
CA ALA A 3 -33.02 16.59 25.66
C ALA A 3 -32.46 15.36 24.93
N ASN A 4 -32.72 15.29 23.63
CA ASN A 4 -32.38 14.13 22.82
C ASN A 4 -30.85 14.07 22.69
N ASN A 5 -30.17 13.34 23.59
CA ASN A 5 -28.71 13.28 23.70
C ASN A 5 -28.01 12.93 22.37
N THR A 6 -28.72 12.28 21.45
CA THR A 6 -28.25 11.99 20.09
C THR A 6 -28.05 13.25 19.25
N MET A 7 -28.95 14.23 19.34
CA MET A 7 -28.92 15.45 18.54
C MET A 7 -27.79 16.40 18.95
N ILE A 8 -27.47 16.45 20.25
CA ILE A 8 -26.31 17.18 20.78
C ILE A 8 -24.99 16.48 20.36
N GLY A 9 -24.97 15.14 20.36
CA GLY A 9 -23.83 14.37 19.86
C GLY A 9 -23.54 14.61 18.38
N TRP A 10 -24.56 14.64 17.52
CA TRP A 10 -24.41 14.99 16.11
C TRP A 10 -23.93 16.43 15.91
N LEU A 11 -24.40 17.38 16.73
CA LEU A 11 -23.97 18.77 16.65
C LEU A 11 -22.49 18.96 17.04
N GLN A 12 -22.00 18.17 18.00
CA GLN A 12 -20.58 18.16 18.39
C GLN A 12 -19.69 17.50 17.34
N ALA A 13 -20.19 16.48 16.64
CA ALA A 13 -19.48 15.80 15.55
C ALA A 13 -19.54 16.57 14.22
N ALA A 14 -20.54 17.44 14.04
CA ALA A 14 -20.78 18.18 12.80
C ALA A 14 -19.57 18.96 12.27
N PRO A 15 -18.83 19.78 13.06
CA PRO A 15 -17.70 20.54 12.53
C PRO A 15 -16.58 19.64 11.99
N LEU A 16 -16.27 18.54 12.67
CA LEU A 16 -15.27 17.57 12.22
C LEU A 16 -15.74 16.80 10.98
N ALA A 17 -17.01 16.39 10.95
CA ALA A 17 -17.60 15.71 9.79
C ALA A 17 -17.67 16.60 8.55
N ILE A 18 -17.97 17.89 8.70
CA ILE A 18 -18.01 18.85 7.59
C ILE A 18 -16.60 19.08 7.03
N ILE A 19 -15.59 19.24 7.89
CA ILE A 19 -14.21 19.45 7.43
C ILE A 19 -13.67 18.21 6.71
N LEU A 20 -13.81 17.03 7.33
CA LEU A 20 -13.36 15.77 6.71
C LEU A 20 -14.14 15.45 5.44
N GLY A 21 -15.46 15.65 5.46
CA GLY A 21 -16.33 15.45 4.31
C GLY A 21 -15.97 16.40 3.17
N GLY A 22 -15.80 17.70 3.43
CA GLY A 22 -15.40 18.67 2.42
C GLY A 22 -14.03 18.34 1.82
N PHE A 23 -13.03 18.05 2.66
CA PHE A 23 -11.68 17.76 2.19
C PHE A 23 -11.57 16.42 1.42
N LEU A 24 -12.47 15.47 1.68
CA LEU A 24 -12.54 14.22 0.93
C LEU A 24 -13.35 14.36 -0.37
N VAL A 25 -14.53 14.99 -0.29
CA VAL A 25 -15.50 15.04 -1.38
C VAL A 25 -15.06 16.03 -2.46
N ILE A 26 -14.48 17.18 -2.09
CA ILE A 26 -14.06 18.20 -3.08
C ILE A 26 -13.01 17.63 -4.06
N PRO A 27 -11.91 17.00 -3.62
CA PRO A 27 -10.94 16.38 -4.53
C PRO A 27 -11.54 15.26 -5.38
N ILE A 28 -12.45 14.47 -4.83
CA ILE A 28 -13.12 13.39 -5.59
C ILE A 28 -13.97 13.99 -6.71
N ILE A 29 -14.76 15.03 -6.43
CA ILE A 29 -15.54 15.74 -7.44
C ILE A 29 -14.61 16.34 -8.50
N MET A 30 -13.51 16.96 -8.09
CA MET A 30 -12.53 17.51 -9.01
C MET A 30 -11.94 16.43 -9.94
N ILE A 31 -11.57 15.26 -9.40
CA ILE A 31 -11.07 14.13 -10.20
C ILE A 31 -12.12 13.66 -11.20
N VAL A 32 -13.39 13.56 -10.78
CA VAL A 32 -14.49 13.16 -11.67
C VAL A 32 -14.74 14.20 -12.75
N VAL A 33 -14.66 15.50 -12.44
CA VAL A 33 -14.81 16.55 -13.47
C VAL A 33 -13.64 16.50 -14.46
N VAL A 34 -12.41 16.37 -13.98
CA VAL A 34 -11.20 16.29 -14.82
C VAL A 34 -11.14 15.00 -15.63
N SER A 35 -11.75 13.89 -15.18
CA SER A 35 -11.77 12.65 -15.97
C SER A 35 -12.57 12.76 -17.27
N PHE A 36 -13.51 13.71 -17.35
CA PHE A 36 -14.22 14.04 -18.59
C PHE A 36 -13.48 15.03 -19.48
N TRP A 37 -12.45 15.72 -18.96
CA TRP A 37 -11.66 16.69 -19.71
C TRP A 37 -10.77 16.03 -20.75
N GLY A 38 -10.50 16.76 -21.84
CA GLY A 38 -9.61 16.30 -22.89
C GLY A 38 -8.16 16.47 -22.49
N ALA A 39 -7.36 15.43 -22.64
CA ALA A 39 -5.92 15.49 -22.46
C ALA A 39 -5.23 15.38 -23.82
N THR A 40 -4.51 16.43 -24.18
CA THR A 40 -3.51 16.41 -25.27
C THR A 40 -2.12 16.22 -24.66
N GLU A 41 -1.12 15.89 -25.47
CA GLU A 41 0.27 15.69 -25.01
C GLU A 41 0.84 16.84 -24.16
N TRP A 42 0.33 18.06 -24.34
CA TRP A 42 0.88 19.28 -23.75
C TRP A 42 -0.12 20.10 -22.92
N SER A 43 -1.40 19.73 -22.89
CA SER A 43 -2.41 20.48 -22.15
C SER A 43 -3.67 19.66 -21.89
N ILE A 44 -4.30 19.94 -20.75
CA ILE A 44 -5.64 19.46 -20.40
C ILE A 44 -6.60 20.62 -20.65
N TYR A 45 -7.63 20.40 -21.45
CA TYR A 45 -8.66 21.40 -21.74
C TYR A 45 -10.04 20.92 -21.28
N PRO A 46 -10.88 21.83 -20.77
CA PRO A 46 -12.23 21.49 -20.36
C PRO A 46 -13.05 21.10 -21.60
N ALA A 47 -13.32 19.81 -21.72
CA ALA A 47 -14.23 19.20 -22.67
C ALA A 47 -15.07 18.17 -21.93
N PHE A 48 -16.19 17.75 -22.52
CA PHE A 48 -16.96 16.61 -22.01
C PHE A 48 -16.86 15.49 -23.02
N GLN A 49 -15.86 14.62 -22.84
CA GLN A 49 -15.56 13.51 -23.74
C GLN A 49 -15.46 12.18 -22.98
N PHE A 50 -15.76 11.09 -23.69
CA PHE A 50 -15.69 9.73 -23.14
C PHE A 50 -14.47 8.94 -23.63
N ASP A 51 -13.65 9.55 -24.49
CA ASP A 51 -12.49 8.94 -25.14
C ASP A 51 -11.47 8.39 -24.11
N ASN A 52 -11.29 9.09 -22.98
CA ASN A 52 -10.47 8.62 -21.86
C ASN A 52 -10.94 7.26 -21.32
N TYR A 53 -12.26 7.07 -21.19
CA TYR A 53 -12.84 5.81 -20.72
C TYR A 53 -12.73 4.72 -21.78
N GLU A 54 -12.97 5.04 -23.05
CA GLU A 54 -12.79 4.09 -24.15
C GLU A 54 -11.34 3.61 -24.26
N PHE A 55 -10.37 4.51 -24.09
CA PHE A 55 -8.94 4.15 -24.02
C PHE A 55 -8.64 3.24 -22.83
N LEU A 56 -9.21 3.51 -21.65
CA LEU A 56 -9.05 2.67 -20.46
C LEU A 56 -9.56 1.24 -20.69
N PHE A 57 -10.70 1.07 -21.38
CA PHE A 57 -11.32 -0.23 -21.64
C PHE A 57 -10.81 -0.93 -22.92
N SER A 58 -10.10 -0.26 -23.81
CA SER A 58 -9.52 -0.86 -25.02
C SER A 58 -8.03 -1.18 -24.88
N SER A 59 -7.32 -0.49 -23.98
CA SER A 59 -5.88 -0.66 -23.82
C SER A 59 -5.52 -1.96 -23.08
N TRP A 60 -4.85 -2.86 -23.77
CA TRP A 60 -4.30 -4.09 -23.18
C TRP A 60 -3.30 -3.81 -22.05
N VAL A 61 -2.56 -2.70 -22.13
CA VAL A 61 -1.60 -2.29 -21.09
C VAL A 61 -2.35 -2.04 -19.78
N THR A 62 -3.48 -1.33 -19.82
CA THR A 62 -4.33 -1.07 -18.65
C THR A 62 -4.74 -2.37 -17.98
N TYR A 63 -5.33 -3.31 -18.72
CA TYR A 63 -5.70 -4.61 -18.17
C TYR A 63 -4.52 -5.39 -17.61
N SER A 64 -3.37 -5.38 -18.29
CA SER A 64 -2.17 -6.08 -17.84
C SER A 64 -1.66 -5.53 -16.49
N VAL A 65 -1.70 -4.21 -16.30
CA VAL A 65 -1.30 -3.55 -15.06
C VAL A 65 -2.30 -3.85 -13.95
N PHE A 66 -3.61 -3.74 -14.22
CA PHE A 66 -4.65 -4.08 -13.24
C PHE A 66 -4.55 -5.54 -12.78
N LEU A 67 -4.36 -6.48 -13.70
CA LEU A 67 -4.23 -7.90 -13.38
C LEU A 67 -2.96 -8.17 -12.55
N LYS A 68 -1.84 -7.54 -12.90
CA LYS A 68 -0.58 -7.64 -12.13
C LYS A 68 -0.78 -7.09 -10.71
N THR A 69 -1.41 -5.93 -10.57
CA THR A 69 -1.71 -5.34 -9.26
C THR A 69 -2.58 -6.26 -8.41
N PHE A 70 -3.64 -6.83 -9.00
CA PHE A 70 -4.51 -7.77 -8.29
C PHE A 70 -3.76 -9.05 -7.89
N LYS A 71 -2.94 -9.60 -8.79
CA LYS A 71 -2.09 -10.76 -8.51
C LYS A 71 -1.14 -10.47 -7.34
N TYR A 72 -0.45 -9.33 -7.36
CA TYR A 72 0.46 -8.96 -6.28
C TYR A 72 -0.30 -8.74 -4.97
N ALA A 73 -1.43 -8.03 -5.00
CA ALA A 73 -2.26 -7.84 -3.81
C ALA A 73 -2.70 -9.18 -3.19
N LEU A 74 -3.15 -10.12 -4.01
CA LEU A 74 -3.62 -11.43 -3.55
C LEU A 74 -2.48 -12.30 -3.00
N VAL A 75 -1.33 -12.31 -3.69
CA VAL A 75 -0.13 -13.03 -3.23
C VAL A 75 0.37 -12.44 -1.91
N THR A 76 0.51 -11.11 -1.84
CA THR A 76 0.93 -10.43 -0.61
C THR A 76 -0.06 -10.66 0.53
N TRP A 77 -1.37 -10.59 0.26
CA TRP A 77 -2.40 -10.87 1.25
C TRP A 77 -2.31 -12.32 1.77
N ALA A 78 -2.21 -13.31 0.88
CA ALA A 78 -2.11 -14.71 1.27
C ALA A 78 -0.84 -14.98 2.09
N LEU A 79 0.31 -14.45 1.67
CA LEU A 79 1.58 -14.61 2.38
C LEU A 79 1.58 -13.94 3.74
N THR A 80 1.08 -12.70 3.82
CA THR A 80 1.01 -11.95 5.08
C THR A 80 -0.01 -12.55 6.04
N LEU A 81 -1.13 -13.08 5.54
CA LEU A 81 -2.10 -13.82 6.35
C LEU A 81 -1.47 -15.09 6.90
N LEU A 82 -0.85 -15.92 6.07
CA LEU A 82 -0.28 -17.19 6.50
C LEU A 82 0.87 -16.99 7.49
N ILE A 83 1.82 -16.12 7.16
CA ILE A 83 3.00 -15.85 8.01
C ILE A 83 2.57 -15.08 9.27
N GLY A 84 1.76 -14.04 9.11
CA GLY A 84 1.30 -13.22 10.24
C GLY A 84 0.44 -14.01 11.22
N PHE A 85 -0.49 -14.82 10.72
CA PHE A 85 -1.34 -15.65 11.56
C PHE A 85 -0.54 -16.74 12.30
N THR A 86 0.36 -17.44 11.60
CA THR A 86 1.18 -18.49 12.23
C THR A 86 2.08 -17.93 13.33
N VAL A 87 2.73 -16.79 13.08
CA VAL A 87 3.57 -16.10 14.08
C VAL A 87 2.71 -15.61 15.26
N ALA A 88 1.57 -14.97 15.00
CA ALA A 88 0.68 -14.49 16.05
C ALA A 88 0.11 -15.63 16.91
N TYR A 89 -0.27 -16.74 16.28
CA TYR A 89 -0.74 -17.95 16.98
C TYR A 89 0.36 -18.53 17.87
N PHE A 90 1.59 -18.68 17.35
CA PHE A 90 2.71 -19.17 18.15
C PHE A 90 3.01 -18.25 19.34
N LEU A 91 3.04 -16.94 19.11
CA LEU A 91 3.31 -15.95 20.15
C LEU A 91 2.23 -15.90 21.23
N ALA A 92 0.97 -16.09 20.86
CA ALA A 92 -0.16 -16.06 21.80
C ALA A 92 -0.27 -17.34 22.63
N PHE A 93 -0.03 -18.51 22.04
CA PHE A 93 -0.34 -19.79 22.69
C PHE A 93 0.89 -20.56 23.22
N HIS A 94 2.08 -20.37 22.64
CA HIS A 94 3.28 -21.16 22.99
C HIS A 94 4.28 -20.39 23.86
N VAL A 95 4.34 -19.05 23.75
CA VAL A 95 5.30 -18.25 24.51
C VAL A 95 4.75 -17.95 25.90
N ARG A 96 5.11 -18.79 26.88
CA ARG A 96 4.64 -18.67 28.28
C ARG A 96 5.42 -17.67 29.13
N LYS A 97 6.61 -17.24 28.68
CA LYS A 97 7.49 -16.33 29.42
C LYS A 97 7.21 -14.89 28.97
N LEU A 98 6.66 -14.07 29.87
CA LEU A 98 6.35 -12.66 29.62
C LEU A 98 7.48 -11.85 28.95
N PRO A 99 8.77 -11.92 29.37
CA PRO A 99 9.82 -11.13 28.72
C PRO A 99 10.05 -11.53 27.26
N TRP A 100 9.92 -12.82 26.92
CA TRP A 100 10.05 -13.29 25.54
C TRP A 100 8.86 -12.90 24.68
N GLN A 101 7.66 -12.86 25.27
CA GLN A 101 6.46 -12.41 24.59
C GLN A 101 6.57 -10.92 24.20
N ILE A 102 7.04 -10.08 25.12
CA ILE A 102 7.28 -8.65 24.88
C ILE A 102 8.39 -8.46 23.82
N ALA A 103 9.51 -9.18 23.93
CA ALA A 103 10.61 -9.04 22.99
C ALA A 103 10.20 -9.41 21.54
N LEU A 104 9.51 -10.54 21.36
CA LEU A 104 9.03 -10.97 20.04
C LEU A 104 7.94 -10.05 19.48
N PHE A 105 7.03 -9.56 20.33
CA PHE A 105 6.02 -8.58 19.91
C PHE A 105 6.66 -7.26 19.45
N LEU A 106 7.66 -6.78 20.19
CA LEU A 106 8.41 -5.58 19.83
C LEU A 106 9.14 -5.77 18.50
N LEU A 107 9.83 -6.91 18.32
CA LEU A 107 10.51 -7.27 17.07
C LEU A 107 9.55 -7.21 15.86
N CYS A 108 8.35 -7.77 15.98
CA CYS A 108 7.33 -7.72 14.93
C CYS A 108 6.79 -6.31 14.67
N THR A 109 6.84 -5.42 15.66
CA THR A 109 6.31 -4.05 15.56
C THR A 109 7.35 -3.05 15.04
N VAL A 110 8.64 -3.28 15.24
CA VAL A 110 9.74 -2.43 14.70
C VAL A 110 9.58 -2.06 13.21
N PRO A 111 9.29 -2.99 12.28
CA PRO A 111 9.14 -2.64 10.86
C PRO A 111 7.95 -1.71 10.58
N PHE A 112 6.94 -1.67 11.45
CA PHE A 112 5.82 -0.74 11.34
C PHE A 112 6.23 0.72 11.64
N TRP A 113 7.25 0.91 12.49
CA TRP A 113 7.76 2.24 12.85
C TRP A 113 8.75 2.78 11.81
N THR A 114 9.17 1.94 10.86
CA THR A 114 10.11 2.33 9.82
C THR A 114 9.38 2.97 8.65
N SER A 115 9.91 4.10 8.13
CA SER A 115 9.36 4.78 6.96
C SER A 115 9.29 3.85 5.74
N ASN A 116 8.20 3.94 4.99
CA ASN A 116 7.98 3.14 3.79
C ASN A 116 9.08 3.37 2.73
N ILE A 117 9.61 4.60 2.66
CA ILE A 117 10.73 4.93 1.76
C ILE A 117 11.98 4.15 2.16
N ILE A 118 12.32 4.14 3.46
CA ILE A 118 13.48 3.41 3.98
C ILE A 118 13.36 1.92 3.66
N ARG A 119 12.18 1.33 3.86
CA ARG A 119 11.89 -0.07 3.53
C ARG A 119 12.03 -0.37 2.05
N MET A 120 11.78 0.60 1.18
CA MET A 120 11.93 0.45 -0.28
C MET A 120 13.41 0.52 -0.68
N ILE A 121 14.14 1.53 -0.19
CA ILE A 121 15.57 1.73 -0.55
C ILE A 121 16.50 0.74 0.15
N SER A 122 16.11 0.15 1.29
CA SER A 122 16.93 -0.83 2.02
C SER A 122 17.17 -2.12 1.22
N TRP A 123 16.35 -2.38 0.20
CA TRP A 123 16.57 -3.49 -0.73
C TRP A 123 17.73 -3.24 -1.68
N ILE A 124 18.09 -1.99 -1.97
CA ILE A 124 19.17 -1.65 -2.90
C ILE A 124 20.53 -2.22 -2.43
N PRO A 125 21.00 -2.02 -1.19
CA PRO A 125 22.26 -2.63 -0.75
C PRO A 125 22.17 -4.16 -0.58
N PHE A 126 20.96 -4.73 -0.52
CA PHE A 126 20.78 -6.18 -0.36
C PHE A 126 20.73 -6.93 -1.71
N LEU A 127 19.90 -6.44 -2.64
CA LEU A 127 19.62 -7.03 -3.97
C LEU A 127 20.31 -6.31 -5.13
N GLY A 128 20.96 -5.17 -4.87
CA GLY A 128 21.71 -4.46 -5.90
C GLY A 128 22.85 -5.31 -6.45
N ARG A 129 23.42 -4.89 -7.58
CA ARG A 129 24.46 -5.65 -8.30
C ARG A 129 25.63 -6.09 -7.41
N ASN A 130 26.08 -5.21 -6.51
CA ASN A 130 27.13 -5.49 -5.52
C ASN A 130 26.57 -5.75 -4.11
N GLY A 131 25.29 -6.13 -4.01
CA GLY A 131 24.62 -6.36 -2.74
C GLY A 131 25.03 -7.68 -2.08
N ILE A 132 24.66 -7.82 -0.81
CA ILE A 132 24.99 -9.00 0.01
C ILE A 132 24.49 -10.30 -0.65
N ALA A 133 23.31 -10.28 -1.28
CA ALA A 133 22.76 -11.46 -1.95
C ALA A 133 23.66 -11.94 -3.10
N ASN A 134 24.02 -11.05 -4.02
CA ASN A 134 24.88 -11.40 -5.16
C ASN A 134 26.29 -11.84 -4.73
N GLN A 135 26.90 -11.16 -3.76
CA GLN A 135 28.21 -11.57 -3.23
C GLN A 135 28.16 -12.97 -2.58
N THR A 136 27.06 -13.31 -1.90
CA THR A 136 26.88 -14.63 -1.31
C THR A 136 26.70 -15.70 -2.40
N LEU A 137 25.91 -15.41 -3.45
CA LEU A 137 25.69 -16.28 -4.61
C LEU A 137 26.98 -16.55 -5.40
N LEU A 138 27.80 -15.52 -5.61
CA LEU A 138 29.12 -15.61 -6.24
C LEU A 138 30.10 -16.41 -5.38
N SER A 139 30.14 -16.18 -4.06
CA SER A 139 31.05 -16.91 -3.16
C SER A 139 30.69 -18.39 -2.99
N TRP A 140 29.41 -18.74 -3.16
CA TRP A 140 28.96 -20.15 -3.21
C TRP A 140 29.12 -20.79 -4.60
N GLY A 141 29.58 -20.04 -5.60
CA GLY A 141 29.80 -20.55 -6.96
C GLY A 141 28.52 -20.95 -7.70
N ILE A 142 27.37 -20.40 -7.28
CA ILE A 142 26.07 -20.68 -7.93
C ILE A 142 25.91 -19.86 -9.22
N VAL A 143 26.62 -18.73 -9.32
CA VAL A 143 26.54 -17.80 -10.46
C VAL A 143 27.93 -17.22 -10.72
N ASP A 144 28.32 -17.11 -11.99
CA ASP A 144 29.63 -16.59 -12.41
C ASP A 144 29.66 -15.04 -12.49
N GLU A 145 28.49 -14.42 -12.65
CA GLU A 145 28.33 -12.97 -12.76
C GLU A 145 27.19 -12.46 -11.85
N PRO A 146 27.30 -11.22 -11.33
CA PRO A 146 26.26 -10.63 -10.47
C PRO A 146 24.97 -10.40 -11.27
N LEU A 147 23.87 -10.96 -10.77
CA LEU A 147 22.54 -10.81 -11.36
C LEU A 147 22.00 -9.39 -11.17
N GLU A 148 21.35 -8.83 -12.19
CA GLU A 148 20.66 -7.53 -12.12
C GLU A 148 19.16 -7.76 -11.84
N TRP A 149 18.79 -7.68 -10.56
CA TRP A 149 17.42 -7.88 -10.05
C TRP A 149 16.60 -6.59 -10.01
N LEU A 150 17.30 -5.46 -9.99
CA LEU A 150 16.84 -4.06 -9.84
C LEU A 150 17.33 -3.28 -11.05
#